data_AF-A0A377WQC8-F1
#
_entry.id   AF-A0A377WQC8-F1
#
_cell.length_a   1.000
_cell.length_b   1.000
_cell.length_c   1.000
_cell.angle_alpha   90.00
_cell.angle_beta   90.00
_cell.angle_gamma   90.00
#
_symmetry.space_group_name_H-M   'P 1'
#
loop_
_entity.id
_entity.type
_entity.pdbx_description
1 polymer ?
#
loop_
_entity_poly.entity_id
_entity_poly.type
_entity_poly.pdbx_seq_one_letter_code
_entity_poly.pdbx_strand_id
1 'polypeptide(L)'
;MATRRCRARFDAIRRDILTTPREGATLQTEVREMREKMRAHLGNKHPNRFDIKADGGGITDIEFITQYLVLRYASDKPKLTRWSDNVRILELLAQNDIMDEEEARALTHAYTTLRDALHHLALQELPGHVAPEAFSREREQVSASWQKWLMA
;
A
#
# COMPACT_ATOMS: atom_id res chain seq x y z
N MET A 1 20.96 -26.07 8.49
CA MET A 1 21.89 -25.18 7.74
C MET A 1 21.34 -24.76 6.36
N ALA A 2 20.74 -25.64 5.56
CA ALA A 2 20.19 -25.31 4.23
C ALA A 2 19.14 -24.17 4.21
N THR A 3 18.23 -24.13 5.18
CA THR A 3 17.16 -23.10 5.28
C THR A 3 17.70 -21.68 5.46
N ARG A 4 18.82 -21.51 6.17
CA ARG A 4 19.46 -20.20 6.36
C ARG A 4 20.11 -19.69 5.07
N ARG A 5 20.72 -20.59 4.29
CA ARG A 5 21.32 -20.26 2.99
C ARG A 5 20.27 -19.87 1.95
N CYS A 6 19.15 -20.60 1.90
CA CYS A 6 18.03 -20.25 1.01
C CYS A 6 17.43 -18.88 1.36
N ARG A 7 17.22 -18.60 2.66
CA ARG A 7 16.71 -17.30 3.12
C ARG A 7 17.65 -16.15 2.72
N ALA A 8 18.94 -16.26 3.03
CA ALA A 8 19.91 -15.22 2.68
C ALA A 8 19.97 -14.97 1.16
N ARG A 9 19.88 -16.02 0.34
CA ARG A 9 19.85 -15.90 -1.13
C ARG A 9 18.57 -15.22 -1.62
N PHE A 10 17.42 -15.55 -1.04
CA PHE A 10 16.15 -14.90 -1.35
C PHE A 10 16.17 -13.42 -1.00
N ASP A 11 16.65 -13.08 0.20
CA ASP A 11 16.71 -11.69 0.68
C ASP A 11 17.65 -10.85 -0.21
N ALA A 12 18.77 -11.43 -0.66
CA ALA A 12 19.66 -10.78 -1.63
C ALA A 12 18.97 -10.52 -2.97
N ILE A 13 18.35 -11.55 -3.58
CA ILE A 13 17.62 -11.40 -4.85
C ILE A 13 16.51 -10.36 -4.75
N ARG A 14 15.72 -10.41 -3.67
CA ARG A 14 14.65 -9.43 -3.43
C ARG A 14 15.22 -8.03 -3.33
N ARG A 15 16.31 -7.85 -2.58
CA ARG A 15 16.98 -6.55 -2.48
C ARG A 15 17.43 -6.05 -3.85
N ASP A 16 18.12 -6.88 -4.62
CA ASP A 16 18.63 -6.53 -5.95
C ASP A 16 17.50 -6.07 -6.90
N ILE A 17 16.38 -6.78 -6.91
CA ILE A 17 15.20 -6.42 -7.70
C ILE A 17 14.60 -5.09 -7.23
N LEU A 18 14.42 -4.92 -5.92
CA LEU A 18 13.81 -3.70 -5.38
C LEU A 18 14.69 -2.47 -5.63
N THR A 19 16.02 -2.61 -5.53
CA THR A 19 16.97 -1.51 -5.77
C THR A 19 17.32 -1.28 -7.23
N THR A 20 16.68 -1.97 -8.17
CA THR A 20 16.87 -1.71 -9.61
C THR A 20 16.40 -0.29 -9.93
N PRO A 21 17.22 0.57 -10.58
CA PRO A 21 16.81 1.92 -10.97
C PRO A 21 15.62 1.89 -11.92
N ARG A 22 14.65 2.79 -11.72
CA ARG A 22 13.45 2.92 -12.53
C ARG A 22 13.23 4.38 -12.89
N GLU A 23 12.74 4.63 -14.10
CA GLU A 23 12.30 5.96 -14.50
C GLU A 23 10.98 6.26 -13.77
N GLY A 24 10.96 7.38 -13.04
CA GLY A 24 9.92 7.67 -12.04
C GLY A 24 8.53 7.87 -12.65
N ALA A 25 8.43 8.56 -13.79
CA ALA A 25 7.14 8.87 -14.42
C ALA A 25 6.52 7.63 -15.08
N THR A 26 7.34 6.81 -15.72
CA THR A 26 6.94 5.53 -16.31
C THR A 26 6.44 4.58 -15.21
N LEU A 27 7.21 4.40 -14.13
CA LEU A 27 6.81 3.56 -13.01
C LEU A 27 5.50 4.04 -12.36
N GLN A 28 5.35 5.35 -12.16
CA GLN A 28 4.13 5.94 -11.59
C GLN A 28 2.91 5.63 -12.46
N THR A 29 3.07 5.78 -13.78
CA THR A 29 2.00 5.50 -14.76
C THR A 29 1.64 4.02 -14.76
N GLU A 30 2.62 3.12 -14.82
CA GLU A 30 2.39 1.66 -14.79
C GLU A 30 1.64 1.22 -13.52
N VAL A 31 2.05 1.73 -12.34
CA VAL A 31 1.40 1.38 -11.07
C VAL A 31 -0.04 1.92 -11.01
N ARG A 32 -0.27 3.16 -11.45
CA ARG A 32 -1.61 3.76 -11.51
C ARG A 32 -2.53 2.96 -12.43
N GLU A 33 -2.10 2.70 -13.67
CA GLU A 33 -2.90 1.98 -14.67
C GLU A 33 -3.22 0.56 -14.21
N MET A 34 -2.24 -0.14 -13.61
CA MET A 34 -2.45 -1.45 -13.02
C MET A 34 -3.53 -1.39 -11.92
N ARG A 35 -3.48 -0.38 -11.04
CA ARG A 35 -4.45 -0.23 -9.96
C ARG A 35 -5.86 0.04 -10.49
N GLU A 36 -5.99 0.93 -11.45
CA GLU A 36 -7.27 1.31 -12.04
C GLU A 36 -7.91 0.11 -12.75
N LYS A 37 -7.10 -0.65 -13.50
CA LYS A 37 -7.55 -1.92 -14.09
C LYS A 37 -8.03 -2.91 -13.03
N MET A 38 -7.29 -3.09 -11.94
CA MET A 38 -7.73 -3.94 -10.84
C MET A 38 -9.02 -3.44 -10.20
N ARG A 39 -9.19 -2.13 -10.00
CA ARG A 39 -10.41 -1.53 -9.45
C ARG A 39 -11.62 -1.82 -10.34
N ALA A 40 -11.47 -1.73 -11.66
CA ALA A 40 -12.56 -2.01 -12.59
C ALA A 40 -13.04 -3.48 -12.55
N HIS A 41 -12.16 -4.42 -12.20
CA HIS A 41 -12.50 -5.86 -12.17
C HIS A 41 -12.88 -6.37 -10.77
N LEU A 42 -12.29 -5.80 -9.72
CA LEU A 42 -12.41 -6.26 -8.33
C LEU A 42 -13.21 -5.31 -7.43
N GLY A 43 -13.45 -4.07 -7.88
CA GLY A 43 -14.18 -3.06 -7.12
C GLY A 43 -15.62 -3.44 -6.85
N ASN A 44 -16.23 -2.75 -5.89
CA ASN A 44 -17.56 -3.09 -5.41
C ASN A 44 -18.61 -3.02 -6.53
N LYS A 45 -19.35 -4.12 -6.73
CA LYS A 45 -20.51 -4.16 -7.65
C LYS A 45 -21.76 -3.51 -7.05
N HIS A 46 -21.69 -3.07 -5.79
CA HIS A 46 -22.76 -2.41 -5.07
C HIS A 46 -22.44 -0.91 -4.93
N PRO A 47 -23.04 -0.04 -5.76
CA PRO A 47 -22.68 1.39 -5.81
C PRO A 47 -22.94 2.16 -4.51
N ASN A 48 -23.75 1.63 -3.60
CA ASN A 48 -24.09 2.24 -2.31
C ASN A 48 -23.36 1.58 -1.12
N ARG A 49 -22.19 0.98 -1.37
CA ARG A 49 -21.36 0.33 -0.35
C ARG A 49 -19.91 0.70 -0.58
N PHE A 50 -19.13 0.71 0.49
CA PHE A 50 -17.68 0.85 0.42
C PHE A 50 -17.03 -0.52 0.64
N ASP A 51 -16.33 -1.05 -0.36
CA ASP A 51 -15.46 -2.21 -0.21
C ASP A 51 -14.14 -1.78 0.43
N ILE A 52 -13.92 -2.23 1.66
CA ILE A 52 -12.78 -1.82 2.50
C ILE A 52 -11.44 -2.08 1.82
N LYS A 53 -11.38 -3.11 0.97
CA LYS A 53 -10.14 -3.53 0.31
C LYS A 53 -10.01 -2.92 -1.08
N ALA A 54 -11.04 -3.03 -1.91
CA ALA A 54 -10.96 -2.85 -3.35
C ALA A 54 -11.28 -1.43 -3.84
N ASP A 55 -12.06 -0.64 -3.09
CA ASP A 55 -12.48 0.69 -3.52
C ASP A 55 -11.41 1.76 -3.27
N GLY A 56 -11.64 2.96 -3.82
CA GLY A 56 -10.79 4.13 -3.62
C GLY A 56 -10.72 4.53 -2.13
N GLY A 57 -9.49 4.77 -1.64
CA GLY A 57 -9.24 5.03 -0.23
C GLY A 57 -9.18 3.78 0.64
N GLY A 58 -9.26 2.58 0.04
CA GLY A 58 -9.20 1.29 0.73
C GLY A 58 -7.78 0.75 0.90
N ILE A 59 -7.69 -0.47 1.45
CA ILE A 59 -6.41 -1.13 1.78
C ILE A 59 -5.50 -1.27 0.55
N THR A 60 -6.04 -1.64 -0.61
CA THR A 60 -5.25 -1.87 -1.82
C THR A 60 -4.56 -0.57 -2.29
N ASP A 61 -5.17 0.60 -2.08
CA ASP A 61 -4.53 1.87 -2.44
C ASP A 61 -3.29 2.12 -1.58
N ILE A 62 -3.33 1.80 -0.28
CA ILE A 62 -2.17 1.91 0.63
C ILE A 62 -1.07 0.92 0.22
N GLU A 63 -1.43 -0.31 -0.13
CA GLU A 63 -0.48 -1.32 -0.62
C GLU A 63 0.23 -0.83 -1.89
N PHE A 64 -0.50 -0.22 -2.82
CA PHE A 64 0.07 0.32 -4.04
C PHE A 64 0.96 1.54 -3.80
N ILE A 65 0.58 2.45 -2.90
CA ILE A 65 1.42 3.60 -2.51
C ILE A 65 2.75 3.10 -1.93
N THR A 66 2.71 2.18 -0.97
CA THR A 66 3.93 1.65 -0.33
C THR A 66 4.82 0.90 -1.31
N GLN A 67 4.24 0.06 -2.17
CA GLN A 67 4.98 -0.67 -3.21
C GLN A 67 5.62 0.29 -4.22
N TYR A 68 4.87 1.28 -4.69
CA TYR A 68 5.37 2.30 -5.60
C TYR A 68 6.60 3.03 -5.02
N LEU A 69 6.47 3.54 -3.78
CA LEU A 69 7.54 4.32 -3.16
C LEU A 69 8.78 3.48 -2.90
N VAL A 70 8.63 2.21 -2.52
CA VAL A 70 9.77 1.29 -2.42
C VAL A 70 10.43 1.09 -3.79
N LEU A 71 9.65 0.79 -4.85
CA LEU A 71 10.21 0.57 -6.19
C LEU A 71 10.86 1.83 -6.78
N ARG A 72 10.35 3.01 -6.44
CA ARG A 72 10.86 4.31 -6.90
C ARG A 72 12.15 4.72 -6.20
N TYR A 73 12.24 4.53 -4.88
CA TYR A 73 13.31 5.12 -4.07
C TYR A 73 14.31 4.11 -3.52
N ALA A 74 14.08 2.80 -3.62
CA ALA A 74 14.98 1.82 -3.03
C ALA A 74 16.38 1.77 -3.68
N SER A 75 16.54 2.20 -4.94
CA SER A 75 17.86 2.34 -5.57
C SER A 75 18.76 3.29 -4.78
N ASP A 76 18.18 4.42 -4.33
CA ASP A 76 18.90 5.49 -3.63
C ASP A 76 18.87 5.30 -2.11
N LYS A 77 17.80 4.68 -1.60
CA LYS A 77 17.57 4.38 -0.18
C LYS A 77 17.37 2.87 0.03
N PRO A 78 18.41 2.03 -0.06
CA PRO A 78 18.28 0.56 0.05
C PRO A 78 17.68 0.06 1.37
N LYS A 79 17.68 0.89 2.42
CA LYS A 79 17.04 0.59 3.72
C LYS A 79 15.55 0.29 3.59
N LEU A 80 14.87 0.84 2.57
CA LEU A 80 13.45 0.56 2.28
C LEU A 80 13.17 -0.91 2.00
N THR A 81 14.19 -1.68 1.60
CA THR A 81 14.04 -3.12 1.32
C THR A 81 14.01 -3.98 2.58
N ARG A 82 14.22 -3.42 3.78
CA ARG A 82 14.37 -4.21 5.02
C ARG A 82 13.11 -4.97 5.42
N TRP A 83 11.93 -4.36 5.25
CA TRP A 83 10.65 -4.93 5.67
C TRP A 83 9.71 -5.10 4.46
N SER A 84 8.65 -5.89 4.64
CA SER A 84 7.72 -6.24 3.56
C SER A 84 6.24 -5.96 3.89
N ASP A 85 5.93 -5.58 5.13
CA ASP A 85 4.58 -5.17 5.55
C ASP A 85 4.43 -3.64 5.54
N ASN A 86 3.22 -3.19 5.27
CA ASN A 86 2.91 -1.78 5.05
C ASN A 86 3.27 -0.89 6.26
N VAL A 87 3.02 -1.35 7.48
CA VAL A 87 3.29 -0.57 8.71
C VAL A 87 4.78 -0.23 8.80
N ARG A 88 5.64 -1.24 8.72
CA ARG A 88 7.10 -1.02 8.77
C ARG A 88 7.65 -0.37 7.51
N ILE A 89 7.01 -0.52 6.35
CA ILE A 89 7.39 0.22 5.14
C ILE A 89 7.08 1.71 5.30
N LEU A 90 5.89 2.09 5.79
CA LEU A 90 5.52 3.48 6.05
C LEU A 90 6.47 4.13 7.07
N GLU A 91 6.83 3.40 8.12
CA GLU A 91 7.86 3.83 9.07
C GLU A 91 9.21 4.09 8.39
N LEU A 92 9.66 3.17 7.52
CA LEU A 92 10.89 3.35 6.77
C LEU A 92 10.83 4.52 5.78
N LEU A 93 9.68 4.77 5.15
CA LEU A 93 9.51 5.90 4.24
C LEU A 93 9.68 7.24 4.98
N ALA A 94 9.15 7.34 6.20
CA ALA A 94 9.36 8.50 7.06
C ALA A 94 10.82 8.63 7.54
N GLN A 95 11.40 7.55 8.06
CA GLN A 95 12.79 7.53 8.55
C GLN A 95 13.87 7.83 7.47
N ASN A 96 13.50 7.80 6.19
CA ASN A 96 14.41 8.06 5.07
C ASN A 96 14.05 9.34 4.29
N ASP A 97 13.20 10.19 4.86
CA ASP A 97 12.78 11.52 4.35
C ASP A 97 12.04 11.46 3.00
N ILE A 98 11.31 10.36 2.75
CA ILE A 98 10.51 10.21 1.52
C ILE A 98 9.07 10.67 1.77
N MET A 99 8.54 10.40 2.95
CA MET A 99 7.17 10.73 3.34
C MET A 99 7.20 11.49 4.66
N ASP A 100 6.36 12.52 4.80
CA ASP A 100 6.22 13.25 6.05
C ASP A 100 5.77 12.29 7.16
N GLU A 101 6.32 12.42 8.37
CA GLU A 101 5.99 11.50 9.46
C GLU A 101 4.48 11.49 9.79
N GLU A 102 3.82 12.64 9.67
CA GLU A 102 2.38 12.75 9.88
C GLU A 102 1.58 11.96 8.84
N GLU A 103 1.95 12.05 7.57
CA GLU A 103 1.34 11.27 6.49
C GLU A 103 1.57 9.76 6.72
N ALA A 104 2.79 9.35 7.05
CA ALA A 104 3.12 7.95 7.32
C ALA A 104 2.33 7.39 8.51
N ARG A 105 2.18 8.16 9.59
CA ARG A 105 1.34 7.79 10.75
C ARG A 105 -0.14 7.70 10.37
N ALA A 106 -0.65 8.66 9.59
CA ALA A 106 -2.04 8.67 9.18
C ALA A 106 -2.39 7.48 8.26
N LEU A 107 -1.51 7.14 7.31
CA LEU A 107 -1.67 5.94 6.47
C LEU A 107 -1.53 4.64 7.27
N THR A 108 -0.65 4.60 8.26
CA THR A 108 -0.50 3.44 9.15
C THR A 108 -1.78 3.22 9.97
N HIS A 109 -2.35 4.29 10.50
CA HIS A 109 -3.62 4.25 11.22
C HIS A 109 -4.75 3.79 10.29
N ALA A 110 -4.90 4.40 9.11
CA ALA A 110 -5.91 4.00 8.13
C ALA A 110 -5.79 2.51 7.77
N TYR A 111 -4.57 2.02 7.48
CA TYR A 111 -4.33 0.61 7.14
C TYR A 111 -4.73 -0.34 8.27
N THR A 112 -4.33 -0.05 9.51
CA THR A 112 -4.63 -0.90 10.66
C THR A 112 -6.13 -0.90 10.97
N THR A 113 -6.77 0.28 11.00
CA THR A 113 -8.22 0.43 11.18
C THR A 113 -9.02 -0.36 10.14
N LEU A 114 -8.71 -0.21 8.86
CA LEU A 114 -9.43 -0.90 7.78
C LEU A 114 -9.21 -2.41 7.82
N ARG A 115 -7.98 -2.86 8.07
CA ARG A 115 -7.65 -4.29 8.15
C ARG A 115 -8.33 -4.95 9.35
N ASP A 116 -8.34 -4.29 10.50
CA ASP A 116 -8.96 -4.81 11.72
C ASP A 116 -10.50 -4.87 11.57
N ALA A 117 -11.10 -3.89 10.89
CA ALA A 117 -12.51 -3.93 10.52
C ALA A 117 -12.83 -5.13 9.60
N LEU A 118 -11.98 -5.40 8.61
CA LEU A 118 -12.14 -6.56 7.72
C LEU A 118 -12.01 -7.89 8.48
N HIS A 119 -11.11 -7.98 9.46
CA HIS A 119 -11.03 -9.13 10.36
C HIS A 119 -12.29 -9.30 11.21
N HIS A 120 -12.84 -8.20 11.73
CA HIS A 120 -14.07 -8.23 12.52
C HIS A 120 -15.28 -8.71 11.70
N LEU A 121 -15.43 -8.22 10.46
CA LEU A 121 -16.48 -8.68 9.54
C LEU A 121 -16.34 -10.16 9.22
N ALA A 122 -15.11 -10.65 8.99
CA ALA A 122 -14.85 -12.05 8.73
C ALA A 122 -15.25 -12.97 9.90
N LEU A 123 -15.02 -12.55 11.15
CA LEU A 123 -15.46 -13.29 12.34
C LEU A 123 -16.98 -13.38 12.48
N GLN A 124 -17.72 -12.47 11.84
CA GLN A 124 -19.18 -12.46 11.80
C GLN A 124 -19.75 -13.07 10.52
N GLU A 125 -18.90 -13.63 9.65
CA GLU A 125 -19.27 -14.13 8.33
C GLU A 125 -19.97 -13.06 7.46
N LEU A 126 -19.65 -11.78 7.69
CA LEU A 126 -20.18 -10.66 6.94
C LEU A 126 -19.28 -10.32 5.72
N PRO A 127 -19.86 -9.76 4.64
CA PRO A 127 -19.08 -9.33 3.49
C PRO A 127 -18.12 -8.18 3.86
N GLY A 128 -16.99 -8.10 3.17
CA GLY A 128 -15.94 -7.08 3.39
C GLY A 128 -16.29 -5.65 2.93
N HIS A 129 -17.57 -5.33 2.82
CA HIS A 129 -18.06 -4.02 2.43
C HIS A 129 -19.04 -3.44 3.47
N VAL A 130 -18.97 -2.13 3.68
CA VAL A 130 -19.71 -1.42 4.72
C VAL A 130 -20.57 -0.29 4.13
N ALA A 131 -21.28 0.44 4.99
CA ALA A 131 -22.00 1.65 4.60
C ALA A 131 -21.05 2.67 3.94
N PRO A 132 -21.51 3.45 2.95
CA PRO A 132 -20.65 4.35 2.18
C PRO A 132 -20.14 5.55 3.00
N GLU A 133 -20.69 5.82 4.18
CA GLU A 133 -20.24 6.87 5.10
C GLU A 133 -19.16 6.38 6.07
N ALA A 134 -18.94 5.05 6.16
CA ALA A 134 -17.95 4.49 7.06
C ALA A 134 -16.52 4.87 6.63
N PHE A 135 -15.66 5.07 7.64
CA PHE A 135 -14.23 5.36 7.49
C PHE A 135 -13.92 6.57 6.61
N SER A 136 -14.80 7.60 6.62
CA SER A 136 -14.63 8.78 5.77
C SER A 136 -13.27 9.45 5.94
N ARG A 137 -12.82 9.64 7.18
CA ARG A 137 -11.53 10.25 7.50
C ARG A 137 -10.35 9.43 6.96
N GLU A 138 -10.36 8.11 7.17
CA GLU A 138 -9.30 7.23 6.69
C GLU A 138 -9.25 7.23 5.16
N ARG A 139 -10.42 7.15 4.52
CA ARG A 139 -10.54 7.13 3.05
C ARG A 139 -10.08 8.44 2.42
N GLU A 140 -10.44 9.57 3.02
CA GLU A 140 -9.97 10.89 2.58
C GLU A 140 -8.44 11.00 2.68
N GLN A 141 -7.84 10.54 3.79
CA GLN A 141 -6.39 10.53 3.95
C GLN A 141 -5.71 9.67 2.88
N VAL A 142 -6.18 8.45 2.66
CA VAL A 142 -5.61 7.55 1.65
C VAL A 142 -5.78 8.12 0.26
N SER A 143 -6.93 8.74 -0.04
CA SER A 143 -7.21 9.36 -1.34
C SER A 143 -6.32 10.58 -1.58
N ALA A 144 -6.05 11.39 -0.55
CA ALA A 144 -5.12 12.51 -0.64
C ALA A 144 -3.68 12.03 -0.91
N SER A 145 -3.22 10.98 -0.22
CA SER A 145 -1.92 10.38 -0.49
C SER A 145 -1.85 9.73 -1.87
N TRP A 146 -2.93 9.07 -2.33
CA TRP A 146 -3.01 8.54 -3.69
C TRP A 146 -2.83 9.66 -4.72
N GLN A 147 -3.53 10.79 -4.53
CA GLN A 147 -3.41 11.95 -5.40
C GLN A 147 -1.98 12.50 -5.39
N LYS A 148 -1.38 12.68 -4.21
CA LYS A 148 0.00 13.18 -4.05
C LYS A 148 1.04 12.33 -4.76
N TRP A 149 0.94 11.00 -4.67
CA TRP A 149 2.02 10.11 -5.11
C TRP A 149 1.82 9.51 -6.50
N LEU A 150 0.57 9.31 -6.94
CA LEU A 150 0.27 8.54 -8.17
C LEU A 150 -0.51 9.33 -9.22
N MET A 151 -0.99 10.54 -8.89
CA MET A 151 -1.70 11.41 -9.83
C MET A 151 -1.01 12.77 -10.08
N ALA A 152 -0.01 13.13 -9.28
CA ALA A 152 0.78 14.35 -9.42
C ALA A 152 1.91 14.20 -10.45
#